data_AF-A0A3A6MFW9-F1
#
_entry.id   AF-A0A3A6MFW9-F1
#
_cell.length_a   1.000
_cell.length_b   1.000
_cell.length_c   1.000
_cell.angle_alpha   90.00
_cell.angle_beta   90.00
_cell.angle_gamma   90.00
#
_symmetry.space_group_name_H-M   'P 1'
#
loop_
_entity.id
_entity.type
_entity.pdbx_description
1 polymer ?
#
loop_
_entity_poly.entity_id
_entity_poly.type
_entity_poly.pdbx_seq_one_letter_code
_entity_poly.pdbx_strand_id
1 'polypeptide(L)'
;MKNRIFMLIICLALVSSGNAARLMNENPLIISTTEDLVAFAKSVNGGDSFRGKTVKLSADIWLNDTTGWKKWDRQTKLKFWTPIGTSQTPFEGTFDGDGHYIAGLFMKAGSETFCQGLFGFLRRAVVKNTRICFSHIIAYNYVGALAGHISFNTQILNCSNESIVENDRNFSGGLIGFSSGQNRIIGCRNYGRVYGHRCVGGIVGYFEGGSIYNSFNRGDIVGRYEHVGGIIGEFSEPYQKSVKDTGLKELPNDTVANCYNTGTIMARDVAGGIAGHINLHSIQVSTWKVVFANNYSAGKIHTIYPVVTDGLVGVYAYFADPDNLIIPSVDRINRDGAACYWSEESCKMNTLRKPRFEGNKLRTDSWNKIMYGTMKIPDSFRYFSADEMKQQSFVDLLNKWVDKKEVFSRWSLDKKNVNSGFPVFIN
;
A
#
# COMPACT_ATOMS: atom_id res chain seq x y z
N MET A 1 -69.06 -6.00 15.48
CA MET A 1 -67.68 -5.45 15.34
C MET A 1 -66.69 -6.59 15.41
N LYS A 2 -65.99 -6.80 14.29
CA LYS A 2 -64.83 -7.66 13.96
C LYS A 2 -64.23 -8.59 15.04
N ASN A 3 -64.38 -9.90 14.77
CA ASN A 3 -63.37 -10.98 14.71
C ASN A 3 -62.11 -10.92 15.60
N ARG A 4 -61.97 -11.92 16.50
CA ARG A 4 -60.75 -12.78 16.60
C ARG A 4 -61.15 -14.17 17.09
N ILE A 5 -60.98 -15.17 16.22
CA ILE A 5 -61.17 -16.60 16.47
C ILE A 5 -59.80 -17.26 16.62
N PHE A 6 -59.75 -18.19 17.56
CA PHE A 6 -58.71 -19.18 17.86
C PHE A 6 -58.17 -19.90 16.60
N MET A 7 -56.86 -20.11 16.50
CA MET A 7 -56.34 -21.28 15.79
C MET A 7 -55.01 -21.75 16.38
N LEU A 8 -55.04 -23.01 16.81
CA LEU A 8 -53.93 -23.85 17.23
C LEU A 8 -53.42 -24.64 16.00
N ILE A 9 -52.21 -25.20 16.13
CA ILE A 9 -51.61 -26.31 15.35
C ILE A 9 -50.88 -25.93 14.04
N ILE A 10 -49.56 -26.18 13.98
CA ILE A 10 -48.88 -27.27 13.24
C ILE A 10 -47.37 -26.97 13.16
N CYS A 11 -46.58 -27.76 13.89
CA CYS A 11 -45.18 -28.02 13.55
C CYS A 11 -45.12 -28.68 12.17
N LEU A 12 -44.45 -28.06 11.20
CA LEU A 12 -43.78 -28.80 10.14
C LEU A 12 -42.41 -28.17 9.89
N ALA A 13 -41.38 -28.95 10.20
CA ALA A 13 -40.03 -28.71 9.79
C ALA A 13 -39.96 -28.69 8.26
N LEU A 14 -39.53 -27.56 7.69
CA LEU A 14 -38.86 -27.51 6.41
C LEU A 14 -37.44 -27.06 6.69
N VAL A 15 -36.63 -28.03 7.09
CA VAL A 15 -35.18 -27.97 6.95
C VAL A 15 -34.92 -27.94 5.44
N SER A 16 -34.73 -26.74 4.86
CA SER A 16 -34.11 -26.66 3.55
C SER A 16 -32.63 -26.98 3.73
N SER A 17 -32.32 -28.25 3.56
CA SER A 17 -31.00 -28.78 3.25
C SER A 17 -30.43 -28.02 2.05
N GLY A 18 -29.65 -26.98 2.34
CA GLY A 18 -29.12 -26.05 1.35
C GLY A 18 -27.84 -25.38 1.85
N ASN A 19 -26.89 -26.21 2.30
CA ASN A 19 -25.48 -25.87 2.47
C ASN A 19 -25.15 -24.75 3.45
N ALA A 20 -25.29 -25.08 4.73
CA ALA A 20 -24.22 -24.90 5.72
C ALA A 20 -22.96 -25.70 5.29
N ALA A 21 -22.45 -25.45 4.08
CA ALA A 21 -21.25 -26.06 3.55
C ALA A 21 -20.05 -25.31 4.13
N ARG A 22 -19.57 -25.85 5.25
CA ARG A 22 -18.17 -25.85 5.64
C ARG A 22 -17.55 -24.48 5.95
N LEU A 23 -17.82 -24.00 7.16
CA LEU A 23 -16.70 -23.72 8.07
C LEU A 23 -16.00 -25.07 8.34
N MET A 24 -15.21 -25.58 7.39
CA MET A 24 -14.17 -26.50 7.80
C MET A 24 -13.15 -25.65 8.52
N ASN A 25 -13.16 -25.77 9.84
CA ASN A 25 -11.92 -25.83 10.60
C ASN A 25 -11.13 -27.03 10.04
N GLU A 26 -10.55 -26.90 8.84
CA GLU A 26 -9.37 -27.68 8.52
C GLU A 26 -8.29 -27.14 9.46
N ASN A 27 -7.64 -28.06 10.19
CA ASN A 27 -6.50 -27.68 11.01
C ASN A 27 -5.52 -26.88 10.13
N PRO A 28 -5.07 -25.70 10.58
CA PRO A 28 -4.17 -24.89 9.78
C PRO A 28 -2.92 -25.68 9.43
N LEU A 29 -2.42 -25.54 8.21
CA LEU A 29 -1.10 -26.05 7.85
C LEU A 29 -0.07 -25.26 8.68
N ILE A 30 0.66 -25.97 9.53
CA ILE A 30 1.69 -25.36 10.38
C ILE A 30 3.03 -25.40 9.65
N ILE A 31 3.70 -24.25 9.60
CA ILE A 31 5.07 -24.10 9.13
C ILE A 31 5.95 -23.82 10.36
N SER A 32 6.89 -24.73 10.64
CA SER A 32 7.82 -24.59 11.77
C SER A 32 9.28 -24.49 11.30
N THR A 33 9.56 -24.85 10.05
CA THR A 33 10.91 -24.91 9.50
C THR A 33 11.03 -24.27 8.12
N THR A 34 12.27 -24.03 7.70
CA THR A 34 12.58 -23.58 6.33
C THR A 34 12.11 -24.59 5.30
N GLU A 35 12.28 -25.89 5.58
CA GLU A 35 11.86 -26.98 4.71
C GLU A 35 10.33 -27.00 4.51
N ASP A 36 9.56 -26.76 5.58
CA ASP A 36 8.09 -26.64 5.51
C ASP A 36 7.68 -25.46 4.61
N LEU A 37 8.33 -24.30 4.79
CA LEU A 37 8.03 -23.10 4.01
C LEU A 37 8.36 -23.31 2.52
N VAL A 38 9.48 -23.99 2.21
CA VAL A 38 9.86 -24.36 0.85
C VAL A 38 8.89 -25.39 0.26
N ALA A 39 8.46 -26.38 1.03
CA ALA A 39 7.48 -27.37 0.59
C ALA A 39 6.11 -26.73 0.30
N PHE A 40 5.68 -25.79 1.15
CA PHE A 40 4.48 -24.98 0.94
C PHE A 40 4.57 -24.17 -0.36
N ALA A 41 5.69 -23.46 -0.58
CA ALA A 41 5.90 -22.72 -1.82
C ALA A 41 5.83 -23.62 -3.06
N LYS A 42 6.44 -24.82 -3.01
CA LYS A 42 6.36 -25.82 -4.09
C LYS A 42 4.93 -26.31 -4.33
N SER A 43 4.15 -26.55 -3.27
CA SER A 43 2.76 -26.99 -3.37
C SER A 43 1.89 -25.95 -4.08
N VAL A 44 2.01 -24.68 -3.68
CA VAL A 44 1.30 -23.57 -4.34
C VAL A 44 1.71 -23.44 -5.79
N ASN A 45 3.01 -23.42 -6.06
CA ASN A 45 3.54 -23.27 -7.41
C ASN A 45 3.17 -24.46 -8.32
N GLY A 46 2.92 -25.65 -7.74
CA GLY A 46 2.41 -26.84 -8.41
C GLY A 46 0.89 -26.86 -8.66
N GLY A 47 0.14 -25.87 -8.16
CA GLY A 47 -1.27 -25.68 -8.47
C GLY A 47 -2.26 -25.83 -7.31
N ASP A 48 -1.81 -26.16 -6.09
CA ASP A 48 -2.71 -26.06 -4.92
C ASP A 48 -2.87 -24.58 -4.54
N SER A 49 -4.01 -23.98 -4.86
CA SER A 49 -4.27 -22.57 -4.54
C SER A 49 -4.39 -22.26 -3.04
N PHE A 50 -4.60 -23.29 -2.20
CA PHE A 50 -4.96 -23.14 -0.78
C PHE A 50 -6.25 -22.32 -0.53
N ARG A 51 -7.12 -22.18 -1.53
CA ARG A 51 -8.38 -21.43 -1.36
C ARG A 51 -9.21 -22.01 -0.21
N GLY A 52 -9.57 -21.16 0.73
CA GLY A 52 -10.35 -21.53 1.93
C GLY A 52 -9.53 -22.21 3.04
N LYS A 53 -8.23 -22.46 2.82
CA LYS A 53 -7.31 -23.04 3.82
C LYS A 53 -6.52 -21.95 4.53
N THR A 54 -6.07 -22.28 5.75
CA THR A 54 -5.18 -21.43 6.55
C THR A 54 -3.81 -22.08 6.69
N VAL A 55 -2.77 -21.28 6.50
CA VAL A 55 -1.36 -21.62 6.70
C VAL A 55 -0.83 -20.70 7.79
N LYS A 56 -0.12 -21.24 8.77
CA LYS A 56 0.28 -20.53 9.97
C LYS A 56 1.73 -20.83 10.35
N LEU A 57 2.50 -19.79 10.67
CA LEU A 57 3.83 -19.99 11.27
C LEU A 57 3.69 -20.39 12.74
N SER A 58 4.59 -21.26 13.20
CA SER A 58 4.72 -21.60 14.64
C SER A 58 6.13 -21.38 15.18
N ALA A 59 7.04 -20.89 14.34
CA ALA A 59 8.39 -20.53 14.68
C ALA A 59 8.89 -19.44 13.72
N ASP A 60 9.94 -18.74 14.13
CA ASP A 60 10.69 -17.85 13.24
C ASP A 60 11.43 -18.68 12.19
N ILE A 61 11.36 -18.27 10.92
CA ILE A 61 11.93 -19.04 9.80
C ILE A 61 13.18 -18.34 9.26
N TRP A 62 14.30 -19.06 9.17
CA TRP A 62 15.58 -18.56 8.70
C TRP A 62 16.02 -19.28 7.42
N LEU A 63 15.90 -18.60 6.28
CA LEU A 63 16.25 -19.19 4.97
C LEU A 63 17.77 -19.22 4.70
N ASN A 64 18.51 -18.26 5.27
CA ASN A 64 19.96 -18.12 5.12
C ASN A 64 20.57 -17.55 6.42
N ASP A 65 21.88 -17.76 6.65
CA ASP A 65 22.63 -17.00 7.66
C ASP A 65 22.60 -15.52 7.28
N THR A 66 22.20 -14.66 8.22
CA THR A 66 21.95 -13.23 7.98
C THR A 66 23.13 -12.33 8.40
N THR A 67 24.26 -12.92 8.78
CA THR A 67 25.46 -12.15 9.11
C THR A 67 25.85 -11.26 7.93
N GLY A 68 25.84 -9.94 8.16
CA GLY A 68 26.16 -8.97 7.12
C GLY A 68 25.09 -8.74 6.05
N TRP A 69 23.83 -9.13 6.27
CA TRP A 69 22.74 -9.04 5.28
C TRP A 69 22.57 -7.67 4.58
N LYS A 70 22.90 -6.57 5.28
CA LYS A 70 22.86 -5.22 4.71
C LYS A 70 23.86 -4.98 3.57
N LYS A 71 24.87 -5.84 3.44
CA LYS A 71 25.89 -5.81 2.39
C LYS A 71 25.63 -6.81 1.27
N TRP A 72 24.57 -7.62 1.37
CA TRP A 72 24.22 -8.52 0.27
C TRP A 72 23.95 -7.71 -0.99
N ASP A 73 24.31 -8.29 -2.11
CA ASP A 73 24.18 -7.71 -3.44
C ASP A 73 23.98 -8.84 -4.47
N ARG A 74 23.95 -8.51 -5.75
CA ARG A 74 23.71 -9.48 -6.84
C ARG A 74 24.81 -10.53 -7.00
N GLN A 75 25.99 -10.30 -6.42
CA GLN A 75 27.14 -11.22 -6.49
C GLN A 75 27.20 -12.14 -5.27
N THR A 76 26.37 -11.87 -4.25
CA THR A 76 26.31 -12.63 -3.01
C THR A 76 25.83 -14.06 -3.29
N LYS A 77 26.56 -15.05 -2.75
CA LYS A 77 26.30 -16.48 -2.95
C LYS A 77 25.50 -17.05 -1.79
N LEU A 78 24.17 -17.08 -1.93
CA LEU A 78 23.23 -17.60 -0.94
C LEU A 78 22.20 -18.52 -1.60
N LYS A 79 21.40 -19.23 -0.79
CA LYS A 79 20.26 -19.98 -1.30
C LYS A 79 19.19 -18.99 -1.75
N PHE A 80 18.81 -19.09 -3.02
CA PHE A 80 17.74 -18.26 -3.57
C PHE A 80 16.36 -18.75 -3.12
N TRP A 81 15.52 -17.81 -2.76
CA TRP A 81 14.11 -18.03 -2.50
C TRP A 81 13.32 -18.10 -3.80
N THR A 82 12.39 -19.03 -3.88
CA THR A 82 11.37 -19.09 -4.93
C THR A 82 10.06 -18.55 -4.35
N PRO A 83 9.52 -17.44 -4.86
CA PRO A 83 8.29 -16.85 -4.33
C PRO A 83 7.11 -17.83 -4.31
N ILE A 84 6.24 -17.68 -3.32
CA ILE A 84 4.99 -18.43 -3.22
C ILE A 84 3.96 -17.83 -4.17
N GLY A 85 3.46 -18.66 -5.08
CA GLY A 85 2.45 -18.27 -6.05
C GLY A 85 3.01 -17.55 -7.27
N THR A 86 2.45 -17.86 -8.44
CA THR A 86 2.76 -17.24 -9.73
C THR A 86 1.50 -16.64 -10.36
N SER A 87 1.63 -15.91 -11.46
CA SER A 87 0.45 -15.43 -12.21
C SER A 87 -0.46 -16.57 -12.71
N GLN A 88 0.08 -17.77 -12.90
CA GLN A 88 -0.65 -18.97 -13.35
C GLN A 88 -1.22 -19.76 -12.17
N THR A 89 -0.48 -19.81 -11.06
CA THR A 89 -0.83 -20.55 -9.84
C THR A 89 -0.76 -19.62 -8.64
N PRO A 90 -1.70 -18.66 -8.49
CA PRO A 90 -1.66 -17.70 -7.40
C PRO A 90 -2.01 -18.37 -6.07
N PHE A 91 -1.49 -17.82 -4.97
CA PHE A 91 -1.99 -18.20 -3.64
C PHE A 91 -3.32 -17.49 -3.37
N GLU A 92 -4.34 -18.26 -2.96
CA GLU A 92 -5.71 -17.79 -2.67
C GLU A 92 -6.17 -18.16 -1.24
N GLY A 93 -5.25 -18.58 -0.37
CA GLY A 93 -5.52 -18.96 1.01
C GLY A 93 -5.33 -17.83 2.02
N THR A 94 -5.30 -18.21 3.31
CA THR A 94 -4.89 -17.34 4.42
C THR A 94 -3.49 -17.73 4.89
N PHE A 95 -2.58 -16.77 4.96
CA PHE A 95 -1.25 -16.93 5.58
C PHE A 95 -1.18 -16.04 6.84
N ASP A 96 -0.97 -16.67 8.00
CA ASP A 96 -0.86 -16.00 9.30
C ASP A 96 0.55 -16.18 9.86
N GLY A 97 1.29 -15.09 10.01
CA GLY A 97 2.62 -15.12 10.61
C GLY A 97 2.59 -15.36 12.13
N ASP A 98 1.44 -15.20 12.80
CA ASP A 98 1.25 -15.45 14.24
C ASP A 98 2.27 -14.77 15.18
N GLY A 99 2.83 -13.63 14.75
CA GLY A 99 3.86 -12.92 15.51
C GLY A 99 5.30 -13.38 15.25
N HIS A 100 5.50 -14.43 14.45
CA HIS A 100 6.80 -14.86 13.95
C HIS A 100 7.28 -14.03 12.76
N TYR A 101 8.58 -14.10 12.48
CA TYR A 101 9.17 -13.49 11.29
C TYR A 101 9.80 -14.52 10.36
N ILE A 102 9.97 -14.09 9.10
CA ILE A 102 10.73 -14.80 8.09
C ILE A 102 11.97 -13.97 7.78
N ALA A 103 13.15 -14.60 7.85
CA ALA A 103 14.45 -13.96 7.70
C ALA A 103 15.33 -14.65 6.66
N GLY A 104 16.29 -13.89 6.14
CA GLY A 104 17.25 -14.38 5.15
C GLY A 104 16.66 -14.62 3.76
N LEU A 105 15.54 -13.95 3.41
CA LEU A 105 15.02 -13.96 2.05
C LEU A 105 16.05 -13.32 1.11
N PHE A 106 16.42 -14.06 0.06
CA PHE A 106 17.35 -13.59 -0.96
C PHE A 106 16.90 -14.10 -2.32
N MET A 107 16.76 -13.21 -3.31
CA MET A 107 16.21 -13.58 -4.63
C MET A 107 17.31 -13.79 -5.65
N LYS A 108 17.01 -14.60 -6.67
CA LYS A 108 17.83 -14.63 -7.87
C LYS A 108 17.68 -13.29 -8.60
N ALA A 109 18.75 -12.51 -8.72
CA ALA A 109 18.73 -11.27 -9.47
C ALA A 109 18.89 -11.55 -10.98
N GLY A 110 18.08 -10.88 -11.81
CA GLY A 110 18.12 -11.04 -13.27
C GLY A 110 16.91 -10.39 -13.96
N SER A 111 17.03 -10.04 -15.24
CA SER A 111 15.97 -9.34 -16.00
C SER A 111 14.71 -10.20 -16.24
N GLU A 112 14.78 -11.49 -15.95
CA GLU A 112 13.67 -12.43 -15.97
C GLU A 112 12.83 -12.44 -14.68
N THR A 113 13.23 -11.69 -13.65
CA THR A 113 12.60 -11.75 -12.33
C THR A 113 11.45 -10.75 -12.21
N PHE A 114 10.23 -11.27 -12.36
CA PHE A 114 8.97 -10.52 -12.24
C PHE A 114 8.22 -10.99 -11.00
N CYS A 115 7.52 -10.06 -10.34
CA CYS A 115 6.66 -10.35 -9.20
C CYS A 115 7.44 -11.09 -8.08
N GLN A 116 8.30 -10.36 -7.38
CA GLN A 116 9.21 -10.93 -6.39
C GLN A 116 8.91 -10.43 -4.97
N GLY A 117 9.04 -11.34 -4.01
CA GLY A 117 8.77 -11.16 -2.57
C GLY A 117 8.70 -12.53 -1.89
N LEU A 118 8.25 -12.57 -0.63
CA LEU A 118 7.84 -13.85 -0.02
C LEU A 118 6.81 -14.55 -0.92
N PHE A 119 5.80 -13.79 -1.34
CA PHE A 119 4.83 -14.18 -2.34
C PHE A 119 5.15 -13.54 -3.69
N GLY A 120 5.04 -14.32 -4.77
CA GLY A 120 5.12 -13.77 -6.11
C GLY A 120 3.79 -13.13 -6.47
N PHE A 121 2.71 -13.91 -6.35
CA PHE A 121 1.37 -13.50 -6.74
C PHE A 121 0.30 -13.92 -5.71
N LEU A 122 -0.43 -12.93 -5.20
CA LEU A 122 -1.58 -13.12 -4.32
C LEU A 122 -2.88 -12.77 -5.04
N ARG A 123 -3.90 -13.62 -4.89
CA ARG A 123 -5.23 -13.38 -5.46
C ARG A 123 -6.31 -13.77 -4.47
N ARG A 124 -7.22 -12.86 -4.12
CA ARG A 124 -8.28 -13.13 -3.11
C ARG A 124 -7.74 -13.72 -1.80
N ALA A 125 -6.47 -13.44 -1.49
CA ALA A 125 -5.77 -14.02 -0.35
C ALA A 125 -5.88 -13.12 0.88
N VAL A 126 -5.59 -13.69 2.05
CA VAL A 126 -5.38 -12.93 3.28
C VAL A 126 -3.98 -13.22 3.78
N VAL A 127 -3.13 -12.21 3.87
CA VAL A 127 -1.82 -12.33 4.53
C VAL A 127 -1.81 -11.43 5.73
N LYS A 128 -1.54 -11.98 6.91
CA LYS A 128 -1.59 -11.23 8.15
C LYS A 128 -0.46 -11.55 9.12
N ASN A 129 -0.17 -10.59 10.00
CA ASN A 129 0.79 -10.73 11.10
C ASN A 129 2.17 -11.23 10.66
N THR A 130 2.59 -10.90 9.43
CA THR A 130 3.81 -11.44 8.82
C THR A 130 4.90 -10.37 8.78
N ARG A 131 6.08 -10.71 9.30
CA ARG A 131 7.24 -9.80 9.35
C ARG A 131 8.38 -10.36 8.50
N ILE A 132 8.92 -9.52 7.61
CA ILE A 132 10.10 -9.86 6.80
C ILE A 132 11.32 -9.12 7.36
N CYS A 133 12.28 -9.87 7.89
CA CYS A 133 13.45 -9.34 8.59
C CYS A 133 14.75 -9.77 7.90
N PHE A 134 15.82 -8.98 8.05
CA PHE A 134 17.18 -9.37 7.68
C PHE A 134 17.33 -9.99 6.27
N SER A 135 16.62 -9.42 5.31
CA SER A 135 16.53 -9.96 3.95
C SER A 135 16.98 -8.93 2.91
N HIS A 136 17.28 -9.40 1.70
CA HIS A 136 17.55 -8.52 0.57
C HIS A 136 16.80 -9.04 -0.67
N ILE A 137 15.71 -8.35 -1.01
CA ILE A 137 14.85 -8.69 -2.14
C ILE A 137 15.29 -7.84 -3.34
N ILE A 138 16.13 -8.42 -4.19
CA ILE A 138 16.65 -7.78 -5.42
C ILE A 138 16.04 -8.45 -6.63
N ALA A 139 15.33 -7.69 -7.45
CA ALA A 139 14.68 -8.23 -8.64
C ALA A 139 14.51 -7.19 -9.73
N TYR A 140 14.08 -7.60 -10.92
CA TYR A 140 13.95 -6.69 -12.04
C TYR A 140 12.64 -5.90 -11.99
N ASN A 141 11.51 -6.57 -11.72
CA ASN A 141 10.20 -5.95 -11.86
C ASN A 141 9.19 -6.40 -10.79
N TYR A 142 8.33 -5.47 -10.37
CA TYR A 142 7.27 -5.65 -9.35
C TYR A 142 7.81 -6.34 -8.08
N VAL A 143 8.42 -5.54 -7.23
CA VAL A 143 9.19 -6.06 -6.10
C VAL A 143 8.64 -5.50 -4.80
N GLY A 144 8.35 -6.40 -3.86
CA GLY A 144 8.04 -6.03 -2.49
C GLY A 144 8.53 -7.10 -1.53
N ALA A 145 8.84 -6.73 -0.28
CA ALA A 145 9.33 -7.72 0.68
C ALA A 145 8.31 -8.83 0.93
N LEU A 146 7.02 -8.47 0.99
CA LEU A 146 5.93 -9.41 1.21
C LEU A 146 5.40 -9.99 -0.10
N ALA A 147 5.06 -9.14 -1.07
CA ALA A 147 4.46 -9.59 -2.33
C ALA A 147 4.95 -8.80 -3.54
N GLY A 148 5.20 -9.50 -4.65
CA GLY A 148 5.44 -8.86 -5.93
C GLY A 148 4.16 -8.22 -6.49
N HIS A 149 3.08 -9.00 -6.57
CA HIS A 149 1.78 -8.57 -7.08
C HIS A 149 0.63 -9.09 -6.20
N ILE A 150 -0.28 -8.20 -5.81
CA ILE A 150 -1.55 -8.55 -5.17
C ILE A 150 -2.75 -8.17 -6.04
N SER A 151 -3.80 -9.00 -6.02
CA SER A 151 -4.97 -8.78 -6.87
C SER A 151 -6.29 -9.28 -6.29
N PHE A 152 -7.40 -8.76 -6.85
CA PHE A 152 -8.77 -9.23 -6.59
C PHE A 152 -9.13 -9.35 -5.10
N ASN A 153 -9.34 -8.23 -4.40
CA ASN A 153 -9.81 -8.21 -3.01
C ASN A 153 -8.88 -8.98 -2.06
N THR A 154 -7.57 -8.93 -2.33
CA THR A 154 -6.54 -9.44 -1.41
C THR A 154 -6.42 -8.51 -0.21
N GLN A 155 -6.20 -9.09 0.97
CA GLN A 155 -6.06 -8.36 2.22
C GLN A 155 -4.66 -8.58 2.81
N ILE A 156 -3.95 -7.49 3.09
CA ILE A 156 -2.63 -7.49 3.71
C ILE A 156 -2.74 -6.74 5.04
N LEU A 157 -2.60 -7.46 6.15
CA LEU A 157 -3.01 -6.99 7.47
C LEU A 157 -1.88 -7.11 8.48
N ASN A 158 -1.49 -6.01 9.13
CA ASN A 158 -0.47 -6.01 10.19
C ASN A 158 0.87 -6.63 9.78
N CYS A 159 1.26 -6.46 8.52
CA CYS A 159 2.53 -6.96 8.01
C CYS A 159 3.63 -5.89 8.11
N SER A 160 4.89 -6.31 8.19
CA SER A 160 6.00 -5.37 8.21
C SER A 160 7.22 -5.81 7.42
N ASN A 161 7.96 -4.82 6.92
CA ASN A 161 9.25 -4.99 6.30
C ASN A 161 10.35 -4.27 7.10
N GLU A 162 11.40 -5.01 7.47
CA GLU A 162 12.64 -4.51 8.08
C GLU A 162 13.86 -4.78 7.18
N SER A 163 13.61 -5.18 5.93
CA SER A 163 14.58 -5.68 4.96
C SER A 163 14.79 -4.72 3.79
N ILE A 164 15.81 -4.94 2.97
CA ILE A 164 16.08 -4.10 1.80
C ILE A 164 15.30 -4.63 0.59
N VAL A 165 14.62 -3.72 -0.10
CA VAL A 165 13.93 -4.00 -1.37
C VAL A 165 14.58 -3.18 -2.48
N GLU A 166 14.99 -3.84 -3.56
CA GLU A 166 15.64 -3.21 -4.72
C GLU A 166 15.00 -3.70 -6.02
N ASN A 167 14.69 -2.76 -6.93
CA ASN A 167 14.40 -3.09 -8.32
C ASN A 167 15.14 -2.22 -9.35
N ASP A 168 15.16 -2.70 -10.59
CA ASP A 168 15.79 -1.99 -11.73
C ASP A 168 14.80 -1.43 -12.75
N ARG A 169 13.50 -1.75 -12.66
CA ARG A 169 12.54 -1.41 -13.72
C ARG A 169 11.33 -0.62 -13.25
N ASN A 170 10.19 -1.27 -12.99
CA ASN A 170 8.95 -0.53 -12.80
C ASN A 170 8.70 -0.25 -11.32
N PHE A 171 8.13 -1.21 -10.58
CA PHE A 171 7.50 -0.89 -9.29
C PHE A 171 8.21 -1.56 -8.11
N SER A 172 8.56 -0.75 -7.11
CA SER A 172 9.10 -1.19 -5.83
C SER A 172 8.21 -0.67 -4.71
N GLY A 173 7.73 -1.55 -3.84
CA GLY A 173 7.12 -1.16 -2.58
C GLY A 173 7.83 -1.82 -1.41
N GLY A 174 7.91 -1.16 -0.26
CA GLY A 174 8.50 -1.81 0.92
C GLY A 174 7.81 -3.13 1.29
N LEU A 175 6.51 -3.26 1.03
CA LEU A 175 5.79 -4.53 1.16
C LEU A 175 5.31 -5.09 -0.17
N ILE A 176 4.75 -4.25 -1.05
CA ILE A 176 4.01 -4.69 -2.24
C ILE A 176 4.52 -3.96 -3.49
N GLY A 177 4.97 -4.69 -4.51
CA GLY A 177 5.38 -4.10 -5.78
C GLY A 177 4.22 -3.46 -6.54
N PHE A 178 3.22 -4.28 -6.90
CA PHE A 178 2.03 -3.89 -7.64
C PHE A 178 0.75 -4.37 -6.94
N SER A 179 -0.24 -3.50 -6.80
CA SER A 179 -1.59 -3.84 -6.35
C SER A 179 -2.60 -3.50 -7.43
N SER A 180 -3.32 -4.52 -7.92
CA SER A 180 -4.42 -4.31 -8.88
C SER A 180 -5.78 -4.75 -8.37
N GLY A 181 -6.78 -3.89 -8.53
CA GLY A 181 -8.13 -4.12 -8.03
C GLY A 181 -8.32 -3.68 -6.57
N GLN A 182 -9.50 -3.94 -6.03
CA GLN A 182 -9.97 -3.39 -4.76
C GLN A 182 -9.36 -4.12 -3.54
N ASN A 183 -8.05 -4.03 -3.37
CA ASN A 183 -7.31 -4.67 -2.29
C ASN A 183 -7.34 -3.82 -1.00
N ARG A 184 -7.09 -4.46 0.14
CA ARG A 184 -7.08 -3.80 1.47
C ARG A 184 -5.72 -4.00 2.13
N ILE A 185 -5.04 -2.90 2.43
CA ILE A 185 -3.72 -2.89 3.07
C ILE A 185 -3.87 -2.13 4.38
N ILE A 186 -3.77 -2.83 5.51
CA ILE A 186 -4.16 -2.27 6.81
C ILE A 186 -3.07 -2.57 7.84
N GLY A 187 -2.66 -1.58 8.63
CA GLY A 187 -1.70 -1.79 9.71
C GLY A 187 -0.29 -2.15 9.21
N CYS A 188 0.05 -1.80 7.97
CA CYS A 188 1.30 -2.24 7.34
C CYS A 188 2.44 -1.24 7.58
N ARG A 189 3.65 -1.76 7.79
CA ARG A 189 4.77 -0.95 8.30
C ARG A 189 6.04 -1.23 7.52
N ASN A 190 6.68 -0.18 7.01
CA ASN A 190 8.01 -0.29 6.41
C ASN A 190 9.05 0.44 7.25
N TYR A 191 10.06 -0.30 7.69
CA TYR A 191 11.28 0.21 8.31
C TYR A 191 12.51 -0.01 7.41
N GLY A 192 12.39 -0.92 6.44
CA GLY A 192 13.44 -1.27 5.51
C GLY A 192 13.68 -0.23 4.43
N ARG A 193 14.91 -0.19 3.88
CA ARG A 193 15.23 0.68 2.76
C ARG A 193 14.55 0.16 1.49
N VAL A 194 13.89 1.04 0.77
CA VAL A 194 13.28 0.75 -0.54
C VAL A 194 14.03 1.53 -1.59
N TYR A 195 14.51 0.80 -2.59
CA TYR A 195 15.14 1.36 -3.75
C TYR A 195 14.39 0.89 -5.00
N GLY A 196 14.17 1.80 -5.93
CA GLY A 196 13.59 1.41 -7.19
C GLY A 196 13.78 2.44 -8.29
N HIS A 197 13.30 2.06 -9.46
CA HIS A 197 13.60 2.78 -10.68
C HIS A 197 12.45 3.70 -11.11
N ARG A 198 11.29 3.16 -11.51
CA ARG A 198 10.15 3.97 -12.00
C ARG A 198 9.24 4.49 -10.87
N CYS A 199 8.50 3.62 -10.19
CA CYS A 199 7.59 3.99 -9.10
C CYS A 199 8.02 3.32 -7.81
N VAL A 200 8.30 4.11 -6.77
CA VAL A 200 8.84 3.63 -5.50
C VAL A 200 7.99 4.12 -4.34
N GLY A 201 7.40 3.21 -3.58
CA GLY A 201 6.61 3.53 -2.41
C GLY A 201 7.13 2.87 -1.14
N GLY A 202 6.95 3.51 0.01
CA GLY A 202 7.30 2.88 1.29
C GLY A 202 6.45 1.64 1.61
N ILE A 203 5.19 1.60 1.16
CA ILE A 203 4.32 0.42 1.30
C ILE A 203 4.06 -0.23 -0.05
N VAL A 204 3.57 0.55 -1.03
CA VAL A 204 3.17 0.06 -2.36
C VAL A 204 3.86 0.84 -3.47
N GLY A 205 4.48 0.15 -4.44
CA GLY A 205 5.07 0.80 -5.61
C GLY A 205 4.04 1.42 -6.54
N TYR A 206 3.13 0.60 -7.07
CA TYR A 206 2.02 1.02 -7.91
C TYR A 206 0.69 0.50 -7.36
N PHE A 207 -0.28 1.38 -7.15
CA PHE A 207 -1.54 1.10 -6.49
C PHE A 207 -2.72 1.46 -7.38
N GLU A 208 -3.39 0.45 -7.93
CA GLU A 208 -4.53 0.58 -8.84
C GLU A 208 -5.87 0.46 -8.08
N GLY A 209 -6.12 1.42 -7.20
CA GLY A 209 -7.30 1.48 -6.33
C GLY A 209 -7.30 0.50 -5.15
N GLY A 210 -8.28 0.68 -4.26
CA GLY A 210 -8.46 -0.05 -3.01
C GLY A 210 -8.29 0.84 -1.77
N SER A 211 -7.97 0.22 -0.64
CA SER A 211 -7.83 0.90 0.66
C SER A 211 -6.45 0.69 1.29
N ILE A 212 -5.82 1.77 1.76
CA ILE A 212 -4.64 1.75 2.62
C ILE A 212 -4.94 2.49 3.93
N TYR A 213 -4.89 1.78 5.06
CA TYR A 213 -5.19 2.33 6.38
C TYR A 213 -4.13 2.04 7.42
N ASN A 214 -3.99 2.93 8.41
CA ASN A 214 -3.20 2.71 9.62
C ASN A 214 -1.76 2.24 9.29
N SER A 215 -1.20 2.72 8.19
CA SER A 215 0.03 2.19 7.60
C SER A 215 1.09 3.27 7.53
N PHE A 216 2.36 2.87 7.60
CA PHE A 216 3.42 3.86 7.66
C PHE A 216 4.77 3.43 7.12
N ASN A 217 5.54 4.43 6.72
CA ASN A 217 6.93 4.29 6.34
C ASN A 217 7.85 5.09 7.26
N ARG A 218 8.89 4.42 7.77
CA ARG A 218 10.05 5.03 8.44
C ARG A 218 11.37 4.68 7.75
N GLY A 219 11.35 3.78 6.79
CA GLY A 219 12.53 3.40 6.01
C GLY A 219 12.86 4.46 4.94
N ASP A 220 14.12 4.52 4.54
CA ASP A 220 14.55 5.40 3.46
C ASP A 220 14.04 4.90 2.11
N ILE A 221 13.57 5.82 1.28
CA ILE A 221 13.07 5.53 -0.06
C ILE A 221 13.94 6.26 -1.08
N VAL A 222 14.49 5.53 -2.04
CA VAL A 222 15.34 6.05 -3.09
C VAL A 222 14.77 5.68 -4.46
N GLY A 223 14.30 6.67 -5.21
CA GLY A 223 13.81 6.50 -6.57
C GLY A 223 14.72 7.15 -7.61
N ARG A 224 15.06 6.39 -8.66
CA ARG A 224 16.00 6.84 -9.69
C ARG A 224 15.40 7.63 -10.84
N TYR A 225 14.11 7.49 -11.12
CA TYR A 225 13.46 8.14 -12.26
C TYR A 225 12.18 8.87 -11.82
N GLU A 226 11.01 8.23 -11.97
CA GLU A 226 9.76 8.96 -12.11
C GLU A 226 9.12 9.38 -10.78
N HIS A 227 8.58 8.43 -10.01
CA HIS A 227 7.63 8.73 -8.93
C HIS A 227 8.05 8.08 -7.62
N VAL A 228 8.16 8.88 -6.57
CA VAL A 228 8.54 8.40 -5.25
C VAL A 228 7.56 8.91 -4.21
N GLY A 229 6.97 8.02 -3.41
CA GLY A 229 6.09 8.45 -2.33
C GLY A 229 6.32 7.71 -1.02
N GLY A 230 6.10 8.40 0.09
CA GLY A 230 6.31 7.83 1.41
C GLY A 230 5.49 6.57 1.68
N ILE A 231 4.25 6.50 1.15
CA ILE A 231 3.39 5.31 1.24
C ILE A 231 3.23 4.66 -0.13
N ILE A 232 2.90 5.46 -1.15
CA ILE A 232 2.55 5.00 -2.50
C ILE A 232 3.46 5.67 -3.52
N GLY A 233 4.13 4.91 -4.39
CA GLY A 233 4.87 5.49 -5.51
C GLY A 233 3.92 6.19 -6.49
N GLU A 234 3.02 5.42 -7.09
CA GLU A 234 1.95 5.92 -7.96
C GLU A 234 0.59 5.32 -7.56
N PHE A 235 -0.39 6.20 -7.39
CA PHE A 235 -1.80 5.86 -7.26
C PHE A 235 -2.46 6.07 -8.62
N SER A 236 -3.19 5.06 -9.12
CA SER A 236 -3.96 5.16 -10.35
C SER A 236 -5.37 4.65 -10.13
N GLU A 237 -6.37 5.43 -10.55
CA GLU A 237 -7.75 4.95 -10.54
C GLU A 237 -7.88 3.79 -11.55
N PRO A 238 -8.43 2.61 -11.15
CA PRO A 238 -8.65 1.51 -12.07
C PRO A 238 -9.61 1.94 -13.17
N TYR A 239 -9.18 1.81 -14.43
CA TYR A 239 -10.01 2.13 -15.59
C TYR A 239 -11.18 1.13 -15.70
N GLN A 240 -12.39 1.62 -15.98
CA GLN A 240 -13.59 0.82 -16.30
C GLN A 240 -14.14 -0.12 -15.21
N LYS A 241 -14.62 0.43 -14.09
CA LYS A 241 -15.68 -0.26 -13.33
C LYS A 241 -16.96 0.56 -13.40
N SER A 242 -17.93 0.10 -14.18
CA SER A 242 -19.28 0.62 -14.04
C SER A 242 -20.00 -0.14 -12.92
N VAL A 243 -20.93 0.52 -12.25
CA VAL A 243 -21.82 -0.09 -11.26
C VAL A 243 -22.54 -1.31 -11.88
N LYS A 244 -22.91 -1.23 -13.16
CA LYS A 244 -23.61 -2.29 -13.92
C LYS A 244 -22.78 -3.57 -14.05
N ASP A 245 -21.46 -3.44 -14.24
CA ASP A 245 -20.56 -4.59 -14.39
C ASP A 245 -20.28 -5.31 -13.07
N THR A 246 -20.64 -4.70 -11.94
CA THR A 246 -20.36 -5.21 -10.58
C THR A 246 -21.59 -5.68 -9.83
N GLY A 247 -22.80 -5.27 -10.25
CA GLY A 247 -24.04 -5.53 -9.51
C GLY A 247 -24.13 -4.81 -8.15
N LEU A 248 -23.20 -3.91 -7.84
CA LEU A 248 -23.24 -3.11 -6.62
C LEU A 248 -24.23 -1.95 -6.76
N LYS A 249 -24.68 -1.38 -5.63
CA LYS A 249 -25.43 -0.10 -5.65
C LYS A 249 -24.50 1.09 -5.80
N GLU A 250 -23.33 1.01 -5.19
CA GLU A 250 -22.26 2.00 -5.25
C GLU A 250 -20.91 1.29 -5.31
N LEU A 251 -19.93 1.92 -5.97
CA LEU A 251 -18.59 1.37 -6.01
C LEU A 251 -17.82 1.77 -4.74
N PRO A 252 -16.98 0.90 -4.18
CA PRO A 252 -16.17 1.23 -3.01
C PRO A 252 -15.22 2.39 -3.34
N ASN A 253 -15.02 3.27 -2.35
CA ASN A 253 -14.08 4.37 -2.48
C ASN A 253 -12.64 3.87 -2.42
N ASP A 254 -11.77 4.45 -3.23
CA ASP A 254 -10.34 4.31 -3.05
C ASP A 254 -9.88 5.24 -1.94
N THR A 255 -9.27 4.69 -0.90
CA THR A 255 -8.98 5.47 0.32
C THR A 255 -7.56 5.26 0.80
N VAL A 256 -6.86 6.36 1.04
CA VAL A 256 -5.57 6.38 1.74
C VAL A 256 -5.76 7.21 2.99
N ALA A 257 -5.85 6.56 4.15
CA ALA A 257 -6.22 7.26 5.36
C ALA A 257 -5.49 6.79 6.60
N ASN A 258 -5.26 7.74 7.50
CA ASN A 258 -4.60 7.48 8.76
C ASN A 258 -3.23 6.82 8.53
N CYS A 259 -2.45 7.34 7.59
CA CYS A 259 -1.13 6.84 7.22
C CYS A 259 -0.06 7.91 7.43
N TYR A 260 1.20 7.50 7.63
CA TYR A 260 2.27 8.48 7.75
C TYR A 260 3.63 8.08 7.20
N ASN A 261 4.42 9.09 6.84
CA ASN A 261 5.82 8.93 6.45
C ASN A 261 6.73 9.78 7.33
N THR A 262 7.73 9.14 7.94
CA THR A 262 8.87 9.83 8.57
C THR A 262 10.21 9.43 7.98
N GLY A 263 10.23 8.45 7.07
CA GLY A 263 11.41 8.05 6.33
C GLY A 263 11.86 9.11 5.32
N THR A 264 13.16 9.14 5.03
CA THR A 264 13.72 10.05 4.03
C THR A 264 13.29 9.63 2.64
N ILE A 265 12.92 10.59 1.80
CA ILE A 265 12.61 10.37 0.39
C ILE A 265 13.70 11.04 -0.45
N MET A 266 14.41 10.25 -1.24
CA MET A 266 15.35 10.72 -2.25
C MET A 266 14.78 10.38 -3.63
N ALA A 267 14.38 11.39 -4.38
CA ALA A 267 13.85 11.21 -5.73
C ALA A 267 14.70 11.96 -6.75
N ARG A 268 14.68 11.48 -7.99
CA ARG A 268 15.21 12.23 -9.10
C ARG A 268 14.21 13.30 -9.56
N ASP A 269 13.01 12.88 -9.98
CA ASP A 269 12.04 13.75 -10.65
C ASP A 269 10.88 14.18 -9.73
N VAL A 270 10.01 13.25 -9.31
CA VAL A 270 8.81 13.55 -8.50
C VAL A 270 8.87 12.82 -7.15
N ALA A 271 8.58 13.56 -6.08
CA ALA A 271 8.49 13.03 -4.72
C ALA A 271 7.22 13.52 -4.02
N GLY A 272 6.60 12.73 -3.16
CA GLY A 272 5.56 13.20 -2.25
C GLY A 272 5.59 12.49 -0.91
N GLY A 273 5.26 13.19 0.17
CA GLY A 273 5.32 12.63 1.52
C GLY A 273 4.43 11.40 1.73
N ILE A 274 3.30 11.30 1.04
CA ILE A 274 2.38 10.16 1.06
C ILE A 274 2.33 9.47 -0.30
N ALA A 275 2.09 10.22 -1.37
CA ALA A 275 2.00 9.67 -2.73
C ALA A 275 2.94 10.41 -3.68
N GLY A 276 3.71 9.70 -4.50
CA GLY A 276 4.56 10.35 -5.51
C GLY A 276 3.73 10.95 -6.63
N HIS A 277 2.87 10.14 -7.23
CA HIS A 277 2.00 10.54 -8.32
C HIS A 277 0.57 10.04 -8.08
N ILE A 278 -0.42 10.88 -8.35
CA ILE A 278 -1.84 10.51 -8.34
C ILE A 278 -2.39 10.74 -9.75
N ASN A 279 -2.81 9.65 -10.38
CA ASN A 279 -3.39 9.63 -11.72
C ASN A 279 -4.91 9.43 -11.64
N LEU A 280 -5.65 10.45 -12.04
CA LEU A 280 -7.11 10.51 -11.98
C LEU A 280 -7.71 10.57 -13.39
N HIS A 281 -8.71 9.72 -13.66
CA HIS A 281 -9.41 9.67 -14.95
C HIS A 281 -10.67 10.56 -14.95
N SER A 282 -11.07 11.04 -16.14
CA SER A 282 -12.30 11.81 -16.36
C SER A 282 -13.54 11.04 -15.89
N ILE A 283 -14.46 11.76 -15.27
CA ILE A 283 -15.63 11.16 -14.61
C ILE A 283 -16.73 10.97 -15.66
N GLN A 284 -17.16 9.73 -15.90
CA GLN A 284 -18.58 9.46 -16.12
C GLN A 284 -19.24 9.43 -14.75
N VAL A 285 -20.28 10.25 -14.54
CA VAL A 285 -20.99 10.45 -13.25
C VAL A 285 -21.08 9.13 -12.46
N SER A 286 -20.18 8.94 -11.50
CA SER A 286 -20.06 7.71 -10.72
C SER A 286 -20.08 8.02 -9.23
N THR A 287 -20.56 7.07 -8.43
CA THR A 287 -20.54 7.13 -6.96
C THR A 287 -19.14 6.84 -6.38
N TRP A 288 -18.16 6.52 -7.23
CA TRP A 288 -16.77 6.22 -6.85
C TRP A 288 -16.04 7.49 -6.43
N LYS A 289 -15.29 7.43 -5.32
CA LYS A 289 -14.53 8.56 -4.79
C LYS A 289 -13.10 8.15 -4.44
N VAL A 290 -12.18 9.10 -4.55
CA VAL A 290 -10.82 9.01 -3.99
C VAL A 290 -10.77 9.84 -2.72
N VAL A 291 -10.34 9.24 -1.61
CA VAL A 291 -10.34 9.86 -0.30
C VAL A 291 -8.93 9.81 0.29
N PHE A 292 -8.31 10.96 0.52
CA PHE A 292 -7.11 11.09 1.34
C PHE A 292 -7.49 11.76 2.64
N ALA A 293 -7.20 11.13 3.78
CA ALA A 293 -7.70 11.63 5.05
C ALA A 293 -6.75 11.34 6.22
N ASN A 294 -6.49 12.37 7.05
CA ASN A 294 -5.75 12.22 8.30
C ASN A 294 -4.36 11.57 8.12
N ASN A 295 -3.73 11.83 6.98
CA ASN A 295 -2.37 11.39 6.71
C ASN A 295 -1.39 12.45 7.16
N TYR A 296 -0.17 12.07 7.53
CA TYR A 296 0.90 13.06 7.69
C TYR A 296 2.25 12.66 7.12
N SER A 297 3.07 13.65 6.73
CA SER A 297 4.46 13.44 6.37
C SER A 297 5.38 14.36 7.18
N ALA A 298 6.37 13.77 7.85
CA ALA A 298 7.47 14.49 8.48
C ALA A 298 8.85 14.10 7.91
N GLY A 299 8.90 13.10 7.02
CA GLY A 299 10.14 12.65 6.38
C GLY A 299 10.74 13.71 5.46
N LYS A 300 12.07 13.85 5.46
CA LYS A 300 12.76 14.80 4.57
C LYS A 300 12.64 14.38 3.12
N ILE A 301 12.27 15.31 2.26
CA ILE A 301 12.15 15.11 0.82
C ILE A 301 13.32 15.80 0.13
N HIS A 302 14.15 15.01 -0.55
CA HIS A 302 15.29 15.47 -1.32
C HIS A 302 15.08 15.10 -2.79
N THR A 303 15.09 16.11 -3.65
CA THR A 303 14.97 15.89 -5.10
C THR A 303 16.16 16.49 -5.86
N ILE A 304 16.61 15.81 -6.91
CA ILE A 304 17.73 16.28 -7.75
C ILE A 304 17.25 17.37 -8.71
N TYR A 305 16.08 17.15 -9.32
CA TYR A 305 15.35 18.19 -10.03
C TYR A 305 14.46 18.94 -9.04
N PRO A 306 14.13 20.20 -9.32
CA PRO A 306 13.20 20.97 -8.50
C PRO A 306 12.03 20.17 -7.95
N VAL A 307 11.78 20.39 -6.67
CA VAL A 307 10.71 19.72 -5.94
C VAL A 307 9.37 20.10 -6.59
N VAL A 308 8.69 19.12 -7.14
CA VAL A 308 7.27 19.22 -7.48
C VAL A 308 6.54 18.40 -6.42
N THR A 309 6.25 19.04 -5.28
CA THR A 309 5.40 18.47 -4.24
C THR A 309 4.73 19.57 -3.44
N ASP A 310 3.51 19.29 -2.97
CA ASP A 310 2.85 20.06 -1.93
C ASP A 310 3.22 19.59 -0.51
N GLY A 311 4.23 18.72 -0.39
CA GLY A 311 4.67 18.08 0.85
C GLY A 311 4.06 16.70 1.07
N LEU A 312 2.89 16.41 0.48
CA LEU A 312 2.15 15.15 0.65
C LEU A 312 1.99 14.38 -0.65
N VAL A 313 1.69 15.07 -1.75
CA VAL A 313 1.58 14.54 -3.09
C VAL A 313 2.61 15.21 -3.98
N GLY A 314 3.30 14.44 -4.80
CA GLY A 314 4.26 14.99 -5.76
C GLY A 314 3.54 15.67 -6.92
N VAL A 315 2.84 14.88 -7.73
CA VAL A 315 2.11 15.37 -8.90
C VAL A 315 0.69 14.81 -8.94
N TYR A 316 -0.23 15.63 -9.44
CA TYR A 316 -1.57 15.22 -9.86
C TYR A 316 -1.63 15.22 -11.40
N ALA A 317 -1.96 14.09 -12.02
CA ALA A 317 -2.27 14.02 -13.45
C ALA A 317 -3.77 13.84 -13.67
N TYR A 318 -4.28 14.59 -14.66
CA TYR A 318 -5.68 14.60 -15.04
C TYR A 318 -5.79 14.27 -16.53
N PHE A 319 -6.63 13.29 -16.87
CA PHE A 319 -7.11 13.13 -18.24
C PHE A 319 -8.38 13.97 -18.40
N ALA A 320 -8.30 15.05 -19.19
CA ALA A 320 -9.48 15.82 -19.57
C ALA A 320 -10.18 15.13 -20.75
N ASP A 321 -11.49 14.93 -20.64
CA ASP A 321 -12.34 14.64 -21.79
C ASP A 321 -12.60 15.98 -22.52
N PRO A 322 -12.18 16.13 -23.79
CA PRO A 322 -12.40 17.36 -24.56
C PRO A 322 -13.87 17.74 -24.71
N ASP A 323 -14.78 16.74 -24.69
CA ASP A 323 -16.19 16.91 -25.00
C ASP A 323 -17.06 17.07 -23.72
N ASN A 324 -16.54 16.65 -22.56
CA ASN A 324 -17.13 16.84 -21.24
C ASN A 324 -16.06 17.26 -20.23
N LEU A 325 -15.86 18.57 -20.10
CA LEU A 325 -14.89 19.24 -19.20
C LEU A 325 -15.17 19.03 -17.69
N ILE A 326 -15.38 17.80 -17.23
CA ILE A 326 -15.28 17.47 -15.81
C ILE A 326 -13.82 17.10 -15.54
N ILE A 327 -13.03 18.11 -15.18
CA ILE A 327 -11.67 17.90 -14.68
C ILE A 327 -11.82 17.13 -13.35
N PRO A 328 -11.26 15.92 -13.23
CA PRO A 328 -11.23 15.23 -11.95
C PRO A 328 -10.41 16.09 -11.01
N SER A 329 -11.03 16.71 -9.99
CA SER A 329 -10.33 17.71 -9.20
C SER A 329 -9.87 17.14 -7.86
N VAL A 330 -8.87 17.82 -7.30
CA VAL A 330 -8.50 17.81 -5.89
C VAL A 330 -9.74 17.98 -4.96
N ASP A 331 -10.86 18.52 -5.45
CA ASP A 331 -12.10 18.60 -4.67
C ASP A 331 -12.66 17.23 -4.28
N ARG A 332 -12.42 16.17 -5.07
CA ARG A 332 -12.80 14.80 -4.68
C ARG A 332 -12.09 14.35 -3.41
N ILE A 333 -10.81 14.71 -3.31
CA ILE A 333 -10.01 14.46 -2.12
C ILE A 333 -10.51 15.32 -0.94
N ASN A 334 -10.84 16.59 -1.19
CA ASN A 334 -11.31 17.51 -0.14
C ASN A 334 -12.70 17.18 0.41
N ARG A 335 -13.65 16.73 -0.43
CA ARG A 335 -15.06 16.65 -0.05
C ARG A 335 -15.33 15.64 1.06
N ASP A 336 -14.63 14.51 1.03
CA ASP A 336 -14.92 13.36 1.87
C ASP A 336 -13.75 13.00 2.82
N GLY A 337 -12.64 13.74 2.74
CA GLY A 337 -11.41 13.53 3.51
C GLY A 337 -11.28 14.45 4.72
N ALA A 338 -10.65 13.95 5.79
CA ALA A 338 -10.09 14.83 6.82
C ALA A 338 -8.83 15.52 6.32
N ALA A 339 -8.44 16.60 7.00
CA ALA A 339 -7.20 17.29 6.70
C ALA A 339 -5.98 16.34 6.77
N CYS A 340 -5.02 16.58 5.88
CA CYS A 340 -3.74 15.89 5.86
C CYS A 340 -2.63 16.91 6.13
N TYR A 341 -1.51 16.45 6.70
CA TYR A 341 -0.55 17.33 7.34
C TYR A 341 0.88 17.07 6.90
N TRP A 342 1.69 18.10 6.66
CA TRP A 342 3.13 17.88 6.52
C TRP A 342 3.96 18.83 7.38
N SER A 343 5.18 18.42 7.69
CA SER A 343 6.13 19.29 8.35
C SER A 343 6.75 20.25 7.34
N GLU A 344 6.81 21.54 7.66
CA GLU A 344 7.57 22.52 6.85
C GLU A 344 9.02 22.10 6.62
N GLU A 345 9.61 21.36 7.55
CA GLU A 345 10.98 20.85 7.45
C GLU A 345 11.11 19.68 6.46
N SER A 346 10.01 18.97 6.17
CA SER A 346 9.99 17.89 5.18
C SER A 346 10.25 18.41 3.77
N CYS A 347 9.68 19.58 3.44
CA CYS A 347 9.78 20.17 2.11
C CYS A 347 9.70 21.71 2.20
N LYS A 348 10.80 22.40 1.88
CA LYS A 348 10.80 23.86 1.69
C LYS A 348 10.39 24.17 0.25
N MET A 349 9.19 24.72 0.06
CA MET A 349 8.58 25.04 -1.24
C MET A 349 9.34 26.09 -2.08
N ASN A 350 10.40 26.69 -1.54
CA ASN A 350 11.06 27.89 -2.04
C ASN A 350 11.86 27.67 -3.35
N THR A 351 11.94 26.42 -3.85
CA THR A 351 12.72 26.04 -5.04
C THR A 351 11.92 25.21 -6.04
N LEU A 352 10.73 25.69 -6.41
CA LEU A 352 10.03 25.23 -7.61
C LEU A 352 10.83 25.64 -8.87
N ARG A 353 11.33 24.67 -9.62
CA ARG A 353 11.87 24.83 -10.99
C ARG A 353 11.19 23.80 -11.91
N LYS A 354 11.42 23.85 -13.21
CA LYS A 354 10.78 22.93 -14.17
C LYS A 354 11.37 21.51 -14.12
N PRO A 355 10.56 20.44 -14.09
CA PRO A 355 11.06 19.07 -14.24
C PRO A 355 11.59 18.83 -15.66
N ARG A 356 12.52 17.87 -15.78
CA ARG A 356 13.15 17.50 -17.05
C ARG A 356 12.30 16.47 -17.79
N PHE A 357 11.13 16.85 -18.32
CA PHE A 357 10.44 16.00 -19.30
C PHE A 357 11.05 16.22 -20.69
N GLU A 358 12.29 15.77 -20.89
CA GLU A 358 12.89 15.68 -22.23
C GLU A 358 12.33 14.45 -22.94
N GLY A 359 11.26 14.66 -23.70
CA GLY A 359 10.69 13.64 -24.58
C GLY A 359 9.36 14.06 -25.16
N ASN A 360 9.33 15.10 -26.00
CA ASN A 360 8.26 15.51 -26.95
C ASN A 360 6.76 15.44 -26.55
N LYS A 361 6.37 15.14 -25.31
CA LYS A 361 4.97 14.88 -24.94
C LYS A 361 4.30 15.92 -24.05
N LEU A 362 5.04 16.80 -23.40
CA LEU A 362 4.46 17.90 -22.62
C LEU A 362 5.09 19.21 -23.08
N ARG A 363 4.41 19.91 -23.99
CA ARG A 363 4.78 21.29 -24.36
C ARG A 363 4.76 22.16 -23.10
N THR A 364 5.69 23.10 -23.04
CA THR A 364 5.88 24.07 -21.95
C THR A 364 4.58 24.75 -21.52
N ASP A 365 3.67 24.99 -22.46
CA ASP A 365 2.37 25.61 -22.19
C ASP A 365 1.38 24.66 -21.51
N SER A 366 1.38 23.37 -21.85
CA SER A 366 0.61 22.34 -21.15
C SER A 366 1.12 22.15 -19.72
N TRP A 367 2.45 22.18 -19.54
CA TRP A 367 3.07 22.12 -18.21
C TRP A 367 2.72 23.34 -17.36
N ASN A 368 2.79 24.55 -17.95
CA ASN A 368 2.39 25.76 -17.24
C ASN A 368 0.89 25.77 -16.90
N LYS A 369 0.04 25.20 -17.76
CA LYS A 369 -1.39 25.00 -17.45
C LYS A 369 -1.60 24.01 -16.31
N ILE A 370 -0.90 22.87 -16.31
CA ILE A 370 -0.97 21.85 -15.26
C ILE A 370 -0.48 22.42 -13.91
N MET A 371 0.70 23.03 -13.90
CA MET A 371 1.35 23.51 -12.66
C MET A 371 0.80 24.85 -12.15
N TYR A 372 0.50 25.79 -13.04
CA TYR A 372 0.13 27.16 -12.68
C TYR A 372 -1.32 27.51 -13.01
N GLY A 373 -2.02 26.68 -13.79
CA GLY A 373 -3.41 26.91 -14.21
C GLY A 373 -4.46 25.98 -13.58
N THR A 374 -4.08 24.78 -13.09
CA THR A 374 -5.04 23.78 -12.56
C THR A 374 -4.63 23.00 -11.31
N MET A 375 -3.35 22.94 -10.92
CA MET A 375 -2.94 22.25 -9.68
C MET A 375 -3.24 23.12 -8.45
N LYS A 376 -4.45 23.00 -7.91
CA LYS A 376 -4.81 23.58 -6.61
C LYS A 376 -4.43 22.57 -5.52
N ILE A 377 -3.56 22.94 -4.58
CA ILE A 377 -3.32 22.13 -3.37
C ILE A 377 -4.68 21.92 -2.65
N PRO A 378 -5.01 20.71 -2.18
CA PRO A 378 -6.25 20.50 -1.46
C PRO A 378 -6.39 21.46 -0.27
N ASP A 379 -7.53 22.14 -0.12
CA ASP A 379 -7.78 23.06 1.02
C ASP A 379 -7.70 22.31 2.38
N SER A 380 -7.85 20.98 2.33
CA SER A 380 -7.66 20.07 3.46
C SER A 380 -6.19 19.82 3.82
N PHE A 381 -5.23 20.16 2.97
CA PHE A 381 -3.81 19.94 3.22
C PHE A 381 -3.23 21.14 3.99
N ARG A 382 -2.53 20.86 5.09
CA ARG A 382 -2.00 21.89 6.00
C ARG A 382 -0.57 21.58 6.41
N TYR A 383 0.25 22.59 6.59
CA TYR A 383 1.57 22.41 7.18
C TYR A 383 1.60 22.86 8.64
N PHE A 384 2.54 22.30 9.37
CA PHE A 384 2.93 22.70 10.72
C PHE A 384 4.46 22.69 10.80
N SER A 385 5.05 23.43 11.73
CA SER A 385 6.45 23.25 12.09
C SER A 385 6.68 21.85 12.65
N ALA A 386 7.91 21.35 12.59
CA ALA A 386 8.25 20.05 13.16
C ALA A 386 7.96 20.00 14.67
N ASP A 387 8.16 21.10 15.38
CA ASP A 387 7.93 21.17 16.82
C ASP A 387 6.45 21.13 17.18
N GLU A 388 5.58 21.79 16.40
CA GLU A 388 4.12 21.72 16.57
C GLU A 388 3.59 20.31 16.33
N MET A 389 4.08 19.62 15.29
CA MET A 389 3.67 18.24 14.99
C MET A 389 4.04 17.25 16.11
N LYS A 390 5.02 17.58 16.95
CA LYS A 390 5.45 16.75 18.10
C LYS A 390 4.64 17.03 19.37
N GLN A 391 3.77 18.05 19.38
CA GLN A 391 2.97 18.40 20.55
C GLN A 391 1.70 17.56 20.68
N GLN A 392 1.17 17.50 21.92
CA GLN A 392 -0.09 16.83 22.23
C GLN A 392 -1.27 17.43 21.44
N SER A 393 -1.26 18.75 21.20
CA SER A 393 -2.30 19.42 20.42
C SER A 393 -2.45 18.88 18.99
N PHE A 394 -1.34 18.48 18.37
CA PHE A 394 -1.38 17.85 17.05
C PHE A 394 -1.89 16.41 17.11
N VAL A 395 -1.53 15.65 18.16
CA VAL A 395 -2.11 14.31 18.41
C VAL A 395 -3.63 14.39 18.61
N ASP A 396 -4.11 15.39 19.36
CA ASP A 396 -5.54 15.62 19.58
C ASP A 396 -6.27 15.98 18.29
N LEU A 397 -5.63 16.78 17.42
CA LEU A 397 -6.14 17.11 16.09
C LEU A 397 -6.31 15.86 15.22
N LEU A 398 -5.32 14.96 15.19
CA LEU A 398 -5.42 13.69 14.45
C LEU A 398 -6.53 12.79 15.00
N ASN A 399 -6.67 12.72 16.33
CA ASN A 399 -7.68 11.88 16.98
C ASN A 399 -9.11 12.42 16.83
N LYS A 400 -9.32 13.73 16.61
CA LYS A 400 -10.66 14.31 16.39
C LYS A 400 -11.42 13.65 15.23
N TRP A 401 -10.70 13.17 14.21
CA TRP A 401 -11.31 12.43 13.10
C TRP A 401 -11.38 10.93 13.37
N VAL A 402 -10.33 10.35 13.95
CA VAL A 402 -10.27 8.91 14.30
C VAL A 402 -11.39 8.52 15.24
N ASP A 403 -11.69 9.33 16.26
CA ASP A 403 -12.66 9.01 17.31
C ASP A 403 -14.11 8.90 16.79
N LYS A 404 -14.37 9.34 15.56
CA LYS A 404 -15.67 9.19 14.88
C LYS A 404 -15.79 7.88 14.11
N LYS A 405 -14.74 7.05 14.06
CA LYS A 405 -14.61 5.92 13.15
C LYS A 405 -13.84 4.76 13.79
N GLU A 406 -14.51 3.63 13.98
CA GLU A 406 -13.93 2.45 14.65
C GLU A 406 -12.78 1.77 13.88
N VAL A 407 -12.66 2.04 12.58
CA VAL A 407 -11.67 1.39 11.71
C VAL A 407 -10.24 1.93 11.84
N PHE A 408 -10.06 3.07 12.52
CA PHE A 408 -8.76 3.77 12.56
C PHE A 408 -8.04 3.61 13.89
N SER A 409 -6.74 3.34 13.80
CA SER A 409 -5.86 3.33 14.97
C SER A 409 -5.74 4.73 15.55
N ARG A 410 -5.86 4.83 16.87
CA ARG A 410 -5.65 6.08 17.61
C ARG A 410 -4.19 6.49 17.57
N TRP A 411 -3.95 7.79 17.66
CA TRP A 411 -2.62 8.39 17.75
C TRP A 411 -2.22 8.67 19.19
N SER A 412 -0.92 8.62 19.43
CA SER A 412 -0.28 8.98 20.69
C SER A 412 1.03 9.72 20.44
N LEU A 413 1.50 10.46 21.45
CA LEU A 413 2.86 10.97 21.47
C LEU A 413 3.87 9.83 21.39
N ASP A 414 5.00 10.09 20.74
CA ASP A 414 6.11 9.15 20.63
C ASP A 414 6.96 9.11 21.90
N LYS A 415 6.36 8.63 23.00
CA LYS A 415 7.02 8.54 24.33
C LYS A 415 8.26 7.66 24.32
N LYS A 416 8.37 6.72 23.38
CA LYS A 416 9.49 5.79 23.25
C LYS A 416 10.55 6.29 22.25
N ASN A 417 10.36 7.47 21.67
CA ASN A 417 11.22 8.06 20.65
C ASN A 417 11.52 7.12 19.46
N VAL A 418 10.56 6.29 19.07
CA VAL A 418 10.72 5.34 17.95
C VAL A 418 10.49 6.00 16.58
N ASN A 419 9.96 7.22 16.58
CA ASN A 419 9.56 8.01 15.43
C ASN A 419 10.07 9.46 15.54
N SER A 420 11.20 9.66 16.22
CA SER A 420 11.84 10.98 16.40
C SER A 420 10.91 12.05 17.00
N GLY A 421 10.02 11.63 17.91
CA GLY A 421 9.07 12.51 18.58
C GLY A 421 7.75 12.73 17.83
N PHE A 422 7.66 12.35 16.54
CA PHE A 422 6.44 12.51 15.76
C PHE A 422 5.38 11.47 16.15
N PRO A 423 4.07 11.78 16.11
CA PRO A 423 3.01 10.92 16.60
C PRO A 423 3.05 9.48 16.06
N VAL A 424 2.68 8.52 16.90
CA VAL A 424 2.65 7.08 16.55
C VAL A 424 1.29 6.49 16.87
N PHE A 425 0.93 5.39 16.20
CA PHE A 425 -0.27 4.65 16.55
C PHE A 425 -0.17 4.04 17.94
N ILE A 426 -1.29 4.02 18.67
CA ILE A 426 -1.47 3.19 19.86
C ILE A 426 -1.53 1.74 19.37
N ASN A 427 -0.59 0.92 19.81
CA ASN A 427 -0.57 -0.52 19.51
C ASN A 427 -1.71 -1.26 20.19
#